data_AF-D1VXK9-F1
#
_entry.id   AF-D1VXK9-F1
#
_cell.length_a   1.000
_cell.length_b   1.000
_cell.length_c   1.000
_cell.angle_alpha   90.00
_cell.angle_beta   90.00
_cell.angle_gamma   90.00
#
_symmetry.space_group_name_H-M   'P 1'
#
loop_
_entity.id
_entity.type
_entity.pdbx_description
1 polymer ?
#
loop_
_entity_poly.entity_id
_entity_poly.type
_entity_poly.pdbx_seq_one_letter_code
_entity_poly.pdbx_strand_id
1 'polypeptide(L)'
;MKIGKKLMKHNIIPITEEDILNNKSCKANENFTSVTIKRPTLKEAKETDYRTLCLLVGSLGLKFRPLKGSVENANYWLKNKTKEELLDLFKYEFV
;
A
#
# COMPACT_ATOMS: atom_id res chain seq x y z
N MET A 1 18.89 2.82 -26.73
CA MET A 1 19.53 2.15 -25.58
C MET A 1 18.53 2.12 -24.42
N LYS A 2 17.77 1.02 -24.24
CA LYS A 2 16.81 0.89 -23.13
C LYS A 2 17.59 0.45 -21.90
N ILE A 3 17.85 1.37 -20.98
CA ILE A 3 18.46 1.08 -19.69
C ILE A 3 17.39 0.39 -18.84
N GLY A 4 17.27 -0.93 -19.01
CA GLY A 4 16.50 -1.76 -18.09
C GLY A 4 17.20 -1.73 -16.75
N LYS A 5 16.80 -0.80 -15.86
CA LYS A 5 17.13 -0.86 -14.45
C LYS A 5 16.50 -2.14 -13.89
N LYS A 6 17.26 -3.22 -13.94
CA LYS A 6 17.00 -4.46 -13.22
C LYS A 6 17.06 -4.08 -11.74
N LEU A 7 15.91 -3.74 -11.16
CA LEU A 7 15.74 -3.50 -9.73
C LEU A 7 16.36 -4.69 -9.01
N MET A 8 17.40 -4.42 -8.22
CA MET A 8 17.98 -5.40 -7.33
C MET A 8 16.85 -5.94 -6.48
N LYS A 9 16.53 -7.23 -6.65
CA LYS A 9 15.62 -7.95 -5.76
C LYS A 9 16.33 -8.06 -4.41
N HIS A 10 16.24 -7.00 -3.61
CA HIS A 10 16.34 -7.15 -2.16
C HIS A 10 15.35 -8.25 -1.77
N ASN A 11 15.66 -9.03 -0.73
CA ASN A 11 14.70 -9.97 -0.16
C ASN A 11 13.50 -9.18 0.39
N ILE A 12 12.55 -8.89 -0.50
CA ILE A 12 11.32 -8.19 -0.20
C ILE A 12 10.47 -9.19 0.57
N ILE A 13 10.39 -8.99 1.88
CA ILE A 13 9.51 -9.75 2.76
C ILE A 13 8.07 -9.47 2.28
N PRO A 14 7.25 -10.48 1.96
CA PRO A 14 5.87 -10.28 1.57
C PRO A 14 5.07 -9.58 2.67
N ILE A 15 4.07 -8.80 2.28
CA ILE A 15 3.04 -8.27 3.17
C ILE A 15 2.07 -9.38 3.54
N THR A 16 1.72 -9.49 4.80
CA THR A 16 0.76 -10.47 5.34
C THR A 16 -0.56 -9.80 5.73
N GLU A 17 -1.55 -10.61 6.08
CA GLU A 17 -2.80 -10.12 6.69
C GLU A 17 -2.53 -9.44 8.03
N GLU A 18 -1.61 -9.99 8.83
CA GLU A 18 -1.20 -9.43 10.12
C GLU A 18 -0.60 -8.03 9.98
N ASP A 19 0.23 -7.78 8.96
CA ASP A 19 0.77 -6.45 8.68
C ASP A 19 -0.35 -5.42 8.44
N ILE A 20 -1.43 -5.83 7.77
CA ILE A 20 -2.57 -4.96 7.49
C ILE A 20 -3.38 -4.72 8.77
N LEU A 21 -3.65 -5.76 9.55
CA LEU A 21 -4.45 -5.68 10.78
C LEU A 21 -3.75 -4.87 11.89
N ASN A 22 -2.43 -4.92 11.96
CA ASN A 22 -1.62 -4.16 12.92
C ASN A 22 -1.31 -2.72 12.46
N ASN A 23 -1.68 -2.35 11.22
CA ASN A 23 -1.45 -1.00 10.73
C ASN A 23 -2.46 -0.02 11.33
N LYS A 24 -1.96 1.00 12.05
CA LYS A 24 -2.78 2.03 12.71
C LYS A 24 -3.74 2.80 11.78
N SER A 25 -3.44 2.85 10.48
CA SER A 25 -4.25 3.54 9.48
C SER A 25 -5.34 2.64 8.88
N CYS A 26 -5.27 1.32 9.14
CA CYS A 26 -6.27 0.34 8.76
C CYS A 26 -7.27 0.15 9.89
N LYS A 27 -8.55 0.09 9.53
CA LYS A 27 -9.63 -0.36 10.43
C LYS A 27 -10.28 -1.57 9.81
N ALA A 28 -10.13 -2.73 10.45
CA ALA A 28 -10.85 -3.94 10.08
C ALA A 28 -12.28 -3.90 10.63
N ASN A 29 -13.21 -4.60 9.97
CA ASN A 29 -14.53 -4.88 10.54
C ASN A 29 -14.45 -5.95 11.63
N GLU A 30 -15.53 -6.15 12.39
CA GLU A 30 -15.61 -7.09 13.51
C GLU A 30 -15.25 -8.54 13.12
N ASN A 31 -15.48 -8.90 11.86
CA ASN A 31 -15.21 -10.24 11.31
C ASN A 31 -13.84 -10.36 10.63
N PHE A 32 -12.99 -9.33 10.65
CA PHE A 32 -11.68 -9.29 9.99
C PHE A 32 -11.69 -9.64 8.49
N THR A 33 -12.83 -9.45 7.83
CA THR A 33 -13.03 -9.80 6.41
C THR A 33 -12.77 -8.62 5.49
N SER A 34 -12.92 -7.40 5.98
CA SER A 34 -12.73 -6.18 5.19
C SER A 34 -12.00 -5.11 5.96
N VAL A 35 -11.23 -4.29 5.23
CA VAL A 35 -10.48 -3.17 5.79
C VAL A 35 -10.91 -1.84 5.17
N THR A 36 -10.93 -0.83 6.02
CA THR A 36 -11.12 0.59 5.72
C THR A 36 -9.78 1.29 5.94
N ILE A 37 -9.36 2.16 5.03
CA ILE A 37 -8.18 3.00 5.24
C ILE A 37 -8.57 4.47 5.12
N LYS A 38 -8.11 5.28 6.08
CA LYS A 38 -8.08 6.73 5.89
C LYS A 38 -6.95 7.04 4.91
N ARG A 39 -7.29 7.61 3.74
CA ARG A 39 -6.28 8.01 2.76
C ARG A 39 -5.33 9.03 3.40
N PRO A 40 -4.00 8.78 3.41
CA PRO A 40 -3.04 9.76 3.88
C PRO A 40 -2.94 10.93 2.88
N THR A 41 -2.63 12.11 3.40
CA THR A 41 -2.21 13.27 2.61
C THR A 41 -0.86 12.99 1.93
N LEU A 42 -0.51 13.78 0.91
CA LEU A 42 0.82 13.67 0.28
C LEU A 42 1.96 13.88 1.28
N LYS A 43 1.78 14.76 2.28
CA LYS A 43 2.77 14.98 3.33
C LYS A 43 2.98 13.73 4.19
N GLU A 44 1.89 13.15 4.69
CA GLU A 44 1.93 11.91 5.48
C GLU A 44 2.52 10.75 4.66
N ALA A 45 2.17 10.64 3.38
CA ALA A 45 2.69 9.61 2.48
C ALA A 45 4.22 9.74 2.26
N LYS A 46 4.77 10.95 2.20
CA LYS A 46 6.22 11.19 2.08
C LYS A 46 6.98 10.72 3.33
N GLU A 47 6.42 10.98 4.50
CA GLU A 47 6.97 10.60 5.81
C GLU A 47 6.82 9.09 6.09
N THR A 48 5.92 8.41 5.38
CA THR A 48 5.65 6.97 5.51
C THR A 48 6.73 6.13 4.80
N ASP A 49 7.15 5.02 5.41
CA ASP A 49 8.10 4.09 4.77
C ASP A 49 7.47 3.37 3.56
N TYR A 50 8.31 2.83 2.68
CA TYR A 50 7.85 2.22 1.43
C TYR A 50 6.91 1.02 1.65
N ARG A 51 7.17 0.17 2.65
CA ARG A 51 6.33 -1.02 2.93
C ARG A 51 4.96 -0.59 3.41
N THR A 52 4.92 0.34 4.37
CA THR A 52 3.66 0.91 4.86
C THR A 52 2.90 1.62 3.75
N LEU A 53 3.59 2.33 2.85
CA LEU A 53 2.95 2.97 1.70
C LEU A 53 2.26 1.95 0.78
N CYS A 54 2.90 0.79 0.55
CA CYS A 54 2.28 -0.32 -0.20
C CYS A 54 1.04 -0.87 0.49
N LEU A 55 1.03 -1.00 1.83
CA LEU A 55 -0.17 -1.41 2.59
C LEU A 55 -1.32 -0.42 2.38
N LEU A 56 -1.02 0.87 2.51
CA LEU A 56 -2.01 1.93 2.36
C LEU A 56 -2.60 1.90 0.95
N VAL A 57 -1.74 1.95 -0.09
CA VAL A 57 -2.19 1.91 -1.49
C VAL A 57 -2.91 0.62 -1.83
N GLY A 58 -2.46 -0.52 -1.29
CA GLY A 58 -3.11 -1.82 -1.44
C GLY A 58 -4.58 -1.81 -1.02
N SER A 59 -4.94 -0.96 -0.08
CA SER A 59 -6.32 -0.81 0.39
C SER A 59 -7.00 0.52 0.03
N LEU A 60 -6.37 1.36 -0.80
CA LEU A 60 -7.03 2.54 -1.38
C LEU A 60 -8.05 2.16 -2.47
N GLY A 61 -9.00 3.06 -2.70
CA GLY A 61 -9.95 2.98 -3.82
C GLY A 61 -11.24 2.21 -3.53
N LEU A 62 -11.34 1.53 -2.39
CA LEU A 62 -12.59 0.90 -1.94
C LEU A 62 -12.83 1.25 -0.47
N LYS A 63 -14.05 1.70 -0.15
CA LYS A 63 -14.45 1.99 1.23
C LYS A 63 -14.35 0.73 2.11
N PHE A 64 -14.65 -0.44 1.56
CA PHE A 64 -14.48 -1.73 2.23
C PHE A 64 -13.81 -2.70 1.27
N ARG A 65 -12.48 -2.87 1.38
CA ARG A 65 -11.76 -3.87 0.58
C ARG A 65 -11.65 -5.19 1.35
N PRO A 66 -11.90 -6.36 0.73
CA PRO A 66 -11.62 -7.64 1.35
C PRO A 66 -10.15 -7.75 1.78
N LEU A 67 -9.88 -8.25 2.99
CA LEU A 67 -8.53 -8.33 3.57
C LEU A 67 -7.53 -9.01 2.64
N LYS A 68 -7.89 -10.18 2.10
CA LYS A 68 -7.08 -10.92 1.12
C LYS A 68 -6.76 -10.09 -0.13
N GLY A 69 -7.76 -9.37 -0.65
CA GLY A 69 -7.58 -8.49 -1.81
C GLY A 69 -6.72 -7.26 -1.51
N SER A 70 -6.63 -6.83 -0.25
CA SER A 70 -5.69 -5.81 0.19
C SER A 70 -4.26 -6.34 0.24
N VAL A 71 -4.05 -7.58 0.74
CA VAL A 71 -2.73 -8.24 0.76
C VAL A 71 -2.19 -8.44 -0.65
N GLU A 72 -3.00 -8.99 -1.56
CA GLU A 72 -2.61 -9.23 -2.95
C GLU A 72 -2.18 -7.94 -3.64
N ASN A 73 -2.97 -6.88 -3.47
CA ASN A 73 -2.70 -5.58 -4.06
C ASN A 73 -1.45 -4.93 -3.44
N ALA A 74 -1.32 -4.94 -2.12
CA ALA A 74 -0.15 -4.40 -1.44
C ALA A 74 1.15 -5.08 -1.88
N ASN A 75 1.14 -6.41 -2.03
CA ASN A 75 2.28 -7.17 -2.56
C ASN A 75 2.56 -6.88 -4.04
N TYR A 76 1.52 -6.63 -4.84
CA TYR A 76 1.69 -6.17 -6.22
C TYR A 76 2.46 -4.85 -6.27
N TRP A 77 2.05 -3.85 -5.48
CA TRP A 77 2.76 -2.57 -5.39
C TRP A 77 4.20 -2.74 -4.92
N LEU A 78 4.39 -3.52 -3.85
CA LEU A 78 5.68 -3.79 -3.23
C LEU A 78 6.70 -4.38 -4.23
N LYS A 79 6.23 -5.24 -5.14
CA LYS A 79 7.06 -5.93 -6.13
C LYS A 79 7.31 -5.11 -7.40
N ASN A 80 6.38 -4.22 -7.78
CA ASN A 80 6.35 -3.65 -9.12
C ASN A 80 6.55 -2.13 -9.18
N LYS A 81 6.50 -1.42 -8.04
CA LYS A 81 6.64 0.05 -8.02
C LYS A 81 7.78 0.53 -7.15
N THR A 82 8.17 1.79 -7.31
CA THR A 82 9.04 2.51 -6.37
C THR A 82 8.23 3.37 -5.42
N LYS A 83 8.86 3.86 -4.35
CA LYS A 83 8.22 4.80 -3.42
C LYS A 83 7.78 6.08 -4.16
N GLU A 84 8.60 6.59 -5.06
CA GLU A 84 8.30 7.79 -5.86
C GLU A 84 7.05 7.60 -6.73
N GLU A 85 6.93 6.46 -7.42
CA GLU A 85 5.75 6.13 -8.23
C GLU A 85 4.48 6.00 -7.37
N LEU A 86 4.60 5.49 -6.15
CA LEU A 86 3.47 5.42 -5.22
C LEU A 86 3.06 6.80 -4.70
N LEU A 87 4.01 7.71 -4.46
CA LEU A 87 3.73 9.07 -4.00
C LEU A 87 2.90 9.87 -5.02
N ASP A 88 3.02 9.56 -6.31
CA ASP A 88 2.21 10.19 -7.36
C ASP A 88 0.70 9.94 -7.19
N LEU A 89 0.32 8.80 -6.59
CA LEU A 89 -1.07 8.48 -6.29
C LEU A 89 -1.70 9.44 -5.27
N PHE A 90 -0.88 10.16 -4.49
CA PHE A 90 -1.35 11.08 -3.45
C PHE A 90 -1.30 12.55 -3.89
N LYS A 91 -0.77 12.84 -5.09
CA LYS A 91 -0.71 14.22 -5.63
C LYS A 91 -2.08 14.73 -6.08
N TYR A 92 -2.94 13.83 -6.52
CA TYR A 92 -4.29 14.15 -6.96
C TYR A 92 -5.27 13.83 -5.81
N GLU A 93 -5.44 14.81 -4.92
CA GLU A 93 -6.61 14.84 -4.04
C GLU A 93 -7.83 15.01 -4.95
N PHE A 94 -8.79 14.07 -4.85
CA PHE A 94 -10.11 14.32 -5.42
C PHE A 94 -10.72 15.43 -4.56
N VAL A 95 -10.78 16.63 -5.13
CA VAL A 95 -11.55 17.77 -4.62
C VAL A 95 -13.03 17.43 -4.65
#